data_AF-A0A699QEU3-F1
#
_entry.id   AF-A0A699QEU3-F1
#
_cell.length_a   1.000
_cell.length_b   1.000
_cell.length_c   1.000
_cell.angle_alpha   90.00
_cell.angle_beta   90.00
_cell.angle_gamma   90.00
#
_symmetry.space_group_name_H-M   'P 1'
#
loop_
_entity.id
_entity.type
_entity.pdbx_description
1 polymer ?
#
loop_
_entity_poly.entity_id
_entity_poly.type
_entity_poly.pdbx_seq_one_letter_code
_entity_poly.pdbx_strand_id
1 'polypeptide(L)'
;MESCDPVGTPMEIKDKLDLDQNGTPVDAMKYRSMIGALMYLTSSRPDIVHATCLCARYQAKTTKKHLKEVKRIFYANYAGCKDTFKSTSGGAQFLGEKLVSWSSKKQDCTALSTAEAEYVSLSACCAQVLWMRTQLTDYGFHFNKIPIYCDLKSAIAISCNPIQHSRTKHIAV
;
A
#
# COMPACT_ATOMS: atom_id res chain seq x y z
N MET A 1 -12.20 -19.33 5.41
CA MET A 1 -11.77 -17.91 5.46
C MET A 1 -12.27 -17.34 6.77
N GLU A 2 -11.80 -17.93 7.88
CA GLU A 2 -12.22 -17.62 9.24
C GLU A 2 -10.95 -17.29 10.02
N SER A 3 -11.01 -16.26 10.88
CA SER A 3 -9.89 -15.54 11.50
C SER A 3 -9.33 -14.39 10.65
N CYS A 4 -10.16 -13.36 10.45
CA CYS A 4 -9.64 -12.00 10.39
C CYS A 4 -9.70 -11.46 11.81
N ASP A 5 -8.54 -11.19 12.42
CA ASP A 5 -8.50 -10.54 13.73
C ASP A 5 -9.12 -9.14 13.63
N PRO A 6 -9.98 -8.73 14.58
CA PRO A 6 -10.60 -7.41 14.54
C PRO A 6 -9.50 -6.36 14.74
N VAL A 7 -9.17 -5.64 13.67
CA VAL A 7 -8.34 -4.44 13.76
C VAL A 7 -9.13 -3.40 14.55
N GLY A 8 -8.69 -3.16 15.79
CA GLY A 8 -9.27 -2.13 16.64
C GLY A 8 -9.33 -0.80 15.89
N THR A 9 -10.46 -0.10 16.03
CA THR A 9 -10.71 1.20 15.40
C THR A 9 -9.48 2.12 15.55
N PRO A 10 -9.11 2.90 14.51
CA PRO A 10 -7.88 3.70 14.50
C PRO A 10 -7.74 4.67 15.69
N MET A 11 -8.86 4.96 16.36
CA MET A 11 -8.95 5.85 17.50
C MET A 11 -10.05 5.33 18.43
N GLU A 12 -9.74 5.08 19.71
CA GLU A 12 -10.79 4.87 20.70
C GLU A 12 -11.45 6.22 21.00
N ILE A 13 -12.79 6.25 20.93
CA ILE A 13 -13.61 7.47 21.10
C ILE A 13 -13.52 8.05 22.53
N LYS A 14 -12.84 7.38 23.47
CA LYS A 14 -12.87 7.72 24.90
C LYS A 14 -11.72 8.59 25.42
N ASP A 15 -10.58 8.64 24.74
CA ASP A 15 -9.49 9.53 25.16
C ASP A 15 -9.59 10.86 24.40
N LYS A 16 -10.23 11.85 25.02
CA LYS A 16 -10.18 13.24 24.53
C LYS A 16 -8.71 13.60 24.33
N LEU A 17 -8.34 13.93 23.08
CA LEU A 17 -7.10 14.63 22.77
C LEU A 17 -7.18 16.03 23.40
N ASP A 18 -6.90 16.12 24.68
CA ASP A 18 -6.91 17.39 25.39
C ASP A 18 -5.83 18.32 24.81
N LEU A 19 -6.12 19.61 24.86
CA LEU A 19 -5.15 20.69 24.63
C LEU A 19 -4.13 20.63 25.76
N ASP A 20 -3.17 19.72 25.65
CA ASP A 20 -2.16 19.51 26.68
C ASP A 20 -1.22 20.73 26.68
N GLN A 21 -1.53 21.71 27.53
CA GLN A 21 -0.81 22.99 27.53
C GLN A 21 0.67 22.82 27.92
N ASN A 22 1.00 21.72 28.63
CA ASN A 22 2.31 21.38 29.16
C ASN A 22 3.03 20.25 28.39
N GLY A 23 2.48 19.79 27.27
CA GLY A 23 3.10 18.72 26.47
C GLY A 23 4.41 19.18 25.83
N THR A 24 5.42 18.30 25.77
CA THR A 24 6.66 18.62 25.07
C THR A 24 6.37 18.90 23.59
N PRO A 25 6.78 20.06 23.06
CA PRO A 25 6.52 20.44 21.69
C PRO A 25 7.23 19.50 20.72
N VAL A 26 6.62 19.30 19.56
CA VAL A 26 7.16 18.51 18.44
C VAL A 26 7.44 19.47 17.29
N ASP A 27 8.40 19.10 16.43
CA ASP A 27 8.61 19.81 15.17
C ASP A 27 7.32 19.87 14.34
N ALA A 28 6.81 21.10 14.17
CA ALA A 28 5.58 21.38 13.46
C ALA A 28 5.69 21.04 11.96
N MET A 29 6.87 21.13 11.36
CA MET A 29 7.07 20.83 9.94
C MET A 29 6.86 19.34 9.67
N LYS A 30 7.50 18.50 10.48
CA LYS A 30 7.32 17.04 10.42
C LYS A 30 5.87 16.62 10.69
N TYR A 31 5.22 17.22 11.69
CA TYR A 31 3.82 16.91 11.99
C TYR A 31 2.88 17.29 10.84
N ARG A 32 3.04 18.49 10.27
CA ARG A 32 2.23 18.95 9.13
C ARG A 32 2.42 18.08 7.90
N SER A 33 3.66 17.65 7.63
CA SER A 33 3.96 16.70 6.55
C SER A 33 3.20 15.38 6.72
N MET A 34 3.21 14.80 7.93
CA MET A 34 2.47 13.57 8.23
C MET A 34 0.95 13.74 8.08
N ILE A 35 0.38 14.85 8.55
CA ILE A 35 -1.05 15.13 8.35
C ILE A 35 -1.39 15.30 6.87
N GLY A 36 -0.53 15.96 6.09
CA GLY A 36 -0.73 16.11 4.64
C GLY A 36 -0.80 14.76 3.93
N ALA A 37 0.10 13.85 4.27
CA ALA A 37 0.09 12.48 3.74
C ALA A 37 -1.18 11.70 4.14
N LEU A 38 -1.62 11.79 5.40
CA LEU A 38 -2.89 11.17 5.82
C LEU A 38 -4.10 11.77 5.10
N MET A 39 -4.10 13.09 4.89
CA MET A 39 -5.19 13.78 4.18
C MET A 39 -5.33 13.26 2.75
N TYR A 40 -4.23 12.96 2.07
CA TYR A 40 -4.27 12.33 0.75
C TYR A 40 -4.95 10.96 0.78
N LEU A 41 -4.62 10.15 1.80
CA LEU A 41 -5.19 8.81 1.98
C LEU A 41 -6.70 8.82 2.28
N THR A 42 -7.23 9.89 2.87
CA THR A 42 -8.67 10.00 3.17
C THR A 42 -9.58 9.87 1.94
N SER A 43 -9.06 10.17 0.73
CA SER A 43 -9.77 10.01 -0.53
C SER A 43 -10.08 8.55 -0.89
N SER A 44 -9.22 7.63 -0.46
CA SER A 44 -9.33 6.19 -0.75
C SER A 44 -9.69 5.35 0.49
N ARG A 45 -9.59 5.95 1.69
CA ARG A 45 -9.80 5.31 3.00
C ARG A 45 -10.73 6.16 3.86
N PRO A 46 -12.07 6.04 3.68
CA PRO A 46 -13.03 6.86 4.42
C PRO A 46 -13.03 6.55 5.93
N ASP A 47 -12.57 5.36 6.32
CA ASP A 47 -12.49 4.87 7.70
C ASP A 47 -11.53 5.69 8.59
N ILE A 48 -10.57 6.40 7.99
CA ILE A 48 -9.57 7.21 8.73
C ILE A 48 -9.80 8.72 8.65
N VAL A 49 -10.82 9.16 7.90
CA VAL A 49 -11.14 10.58 7.67
C VAL A 49 -11.30 11.30 9.01
N HIS A 50 -12.15 10.75 9.89
CA HIS A 50 -12.49 11.38 11.15
C HIS A 50 -11.25 11.55 12.06
N ALA A 51 -10.44 10.51 12.20
CA ALA A 51 -9.23 10.54 13.02
C ALA A 51 -8.18 11.52 12.45
N THR A 52 -8.02 11.55 11.14
CA THR A 52 -7.10 12.46 10.44
C THR A 52 -7.53 13.92 10.62
N CYS A 53 -8.81 14.22 10.41
CA CYS A 53 -9.37 15.56 10.59
C CYS A 53 -9.24 16.03 12.04
N LEU A 54 -9.42 15.15 13.02
CA LEU A 54 -9.23 15.50 14.43
C LEU A 54 -7.77 15.87 14.71
N CYS A 55 -6.81 15.06 14.25
CA CYS A 55 -5.39 15.33 14.43
C CYS A 55 -4.93 16.62 13.71
N ALA A 56 -5.53 16.96 12.58
CA ALA A 56 -5.23 18.18 11.83
C ALA A 56 -5.51 19.47 12.63
N ARG A 57 -6.47 19.44 13.58
CA ARG A 57 -6.81 20.62 14.41
C ARG A 57 -5.67 21.08 15.31
N TYR A 58 -4.72 20.19 15.64
CA TYR A 58 -3.61 20.48 16.55
C TYR A 58 -2.32 20.93 15.82
N GLN A 59 -2.36 21.20 14.51
CA GLN A 59 -1.20 21.63 13.72
C GLN A 59 -0.56 22.95 14.18
N ALA A 60 -1.31 23.80 14.90
CA ALA A 60 -0.81 25.05 15.46
C ALA A 60 0.02 24.84 16.73
N LYS A 61 -0.36 23.87 17.57
CA LYS A 61 0.34 23.52 18.82
C LYS A 61 0.45 22.01 18.95
N THR A 62 1.51 21.46 18.36
CA THR A 62 1.73 20.01 18.31
C THR A 62 2.48 19.51 19.54
N THR A 63 2.05 18.38 20.10
CA THR A 63 2.64 17.75 21.29
C THR A 63 2.98 16.30 20.99
N LYS A 64 3.82 15.66 21.82
CA LYS A 64 4.15 14.23 21.66
C LYS A 64 2.94 13.31 21.69
N LYS A 65 1.87 13.67 22.41
CA LYS A 65 0.60 12.92 22.43
C LYS A 65 -0.06 12.93 21.04
N HIS A 66 -0.18 14.11 20.42
CA HIS A 66 -0.72 14.23 19.07
C HIS A 66 0.13 13.46 18.04
N LEU A 67 1.46 13.52 18.15
CA LEU A 67 2.34 12.74 17.28
C LEU A 67 2.13 11.22 17.46
N LYS A 68 1.89 10.75 18.68
CA LYS A 68 1.63 9.33 18.97
C LYS A 68 0.35 8.85 18.28
N GLU A 69 -0.72 9.65 18.32
CA GLU A 69 -1.98 9.30 17.63
C GLU A 69 -1.83 9.33 16.11
N VAL A 70 -1.17 10.35 15.55
CA VAL A 70 -0.88 10.37 14.10
C VAL A 70 -0.08 9.13 13.69
N LYS A 71 0.93 8.74 14.48
CA LYS A 71 1.67 7.49 14.24
C LYS A 71 0.78 6.25 14.36
N ARG A 72 -0.17 6.21 15.31
CA ARG A 72 -1.11 5.10 15.47
C ARG A 72 -2.02 4.96 14.25
N ILE A 73 -2.55 6.07 13.73
CA ILE A 73 -3.32 6.10 12.48
C ILE A 73 -2.45 5.57 11.32
N PHE A 74 -1.20 6.03 11.22
CA PHE A 74 -0.25 5.46 10.26
C PHE A 74 -0.08 3.95 10.45
N TYR A 75 0.22 3.44 11.65
CA TYR A 75 0.44 2.00 11.83
C TYR A 75 -0.81 1.15 11.56
N ALA A 76 -2.00 1.63 11.91
CA ALA A 76 -3.27 0.94 11.65
C ALA A 76 -3.58 0.84 10.15
N ASN A 77 -3.21 1.87 9.37
CA ASN A 77 -3.41 1.86 7.92
C ASN A 77 -2.46 0.91 7.18
N TYR A 78 -1.33 0.55 7.77
CA TYR A 78 -0.24 -0.14 7.08
C TYR A 78 -0.12 -1.64 7.41
N ALA A 79 -1.20 -2.26 7.92
CA ALA A 79 -1.43 -3.71 7.98
C ALA A 79 -0.16 -4.58 8.19
N GLY A 80 0.66 -4.27 9.20
CA GLY A 80 1.65 -5.21 9.73
C GLY A 80 3.10 -5.14 9.24
N CYS A 81 3.55 -4.16 8.45
CA CYS A 81 4.99 -4.01 8.16
C CYS A 81 5.65 -2.98 9.10
N LYS A 82 6.18 -3.44 10.25
CA LYS A 82 6.75 -2.58 11.31
C LYS A 82 8.05 -1.84 10.91
N ASP A 83 8.81 -2.32 9.91
CA ASP A 83 10.19 -1.85 9.71
C ASP A 83 10.53 -1.28 8.32
N THR A 84 9.76 -1.54 7.26
CA THR A 84 10.20 -1.12 5.89
C THR A 84 9.13 -0.53 4.98
N PHE A 85 7.86 -0.40 5.40
CA PHE A 85 6.78 0.13 4.55
C PHE A 85 6.65 -0.56 3.17
N LYS A 86 7.03 -1.84 3.03
CA LYS A 86 6.99 -2.56 1.74
C LYS A 86 5.84 -3.56 1.73
N SER A 87 5.07 -3.58 0.64
CA SER A 87 4.02 -4.57 0.42
C SER A 87 4.60 -5.95 0.12
N THR A 88 3.77 -7.00 0.20
CA THR A 88 4.16 -8.35 -0.21
C THR A 88 3.49 -8.68 -1.54
N SER A 89 4.30 -8.98 -2.56
CA SER A 89 3.80 -9.49 -3.84
C SER A 89 3.62 -11.00 -3.76
N GLY A 90 2.42 -11.48 -4.11
CA GLY A 90 2.11 -12.90 -4.26
C GLY A 90 1.66 -13.20 -5.69
N GLY A 91 1.96 -14.41 -6.16
CA GLY A 91 1.51 -14.89 -7.46
C GLY A 91 1.54 -16.40 -7.54
N ALA A 92 0.64 -16.96 -8.35
CA ALA A 92 0.56 -18.39 -8.65
C ALA A 92 0.48 -18.57 -10.18
N GLN A 93 1.32 -19.46 -10.71
CA GLN A 93 1.39 -19.78 -12.13
C GLN A 93 0.89 -21.19 -12.37
N PHE A 94 -0.05 -21.30 -13.29
CA PHE A 94 -0.69 -22.56 -13.67
C PHE A 94 -0.36 -22.90 -15.12
N LEU A 95 -0.18 -24.20 -15.38
CA LEU A 95 -0.12 -24.76 -16.73
C LEU A 95 -1.35 -25.67 -16.90
N GLY A 96 -2.36 -25.17 -17.61
CA GLY A 96 -3.70 -25.76 -17.55
C GLY A 96 -4.28 -25.63 -16.14
N GLU A 97 -4.76 -26.73 -15.57
CA GLU A 97 -5.33 -26.76 -14.21
C GLU A 97 -4.28 -27.08 -13.12
N LYS A 98 -3.02 -27.27 -13.49
CA LYS A 98 -1.95 -27.68 -12.56
C LYS A 98 -1.13 -26.47 -12.12
N LEU A 99 -0.99 -26.30 -10.81
CA LEU A 99 -0.09 -25.31 -10.23
C LEU A 99 1.36 -25.74 -10.48
N VAL A 100 2.13 -24.91 -11.19
CA VAL A 100 3.54 -25.19 -11.53
C VAL A 100 4.48 -24.38 -10.64
N SER A 101 4.08 -23.18 -10.26
CA SER A 101 4.90 -22.30 -9.43
C SER A 101 4.01 -21.37 -8.61
N TRP A 102 4.50 -20.99 -7.44
CA TRP A 102 3.93 -19.95 -6.61
C TRP A 102 5.06 -19.17 -5.97
N SER A 103 4.81 -17.90 -5.68
CA SER A 103 5.73 -17.07 -4.92
C SER A 103 4.99 -16.10 -4.03
N SER A 104 5.58 -15.81 -2.87
CA SER A 104 5.18 -14.74 -1.98
C SER A 104 6.46 -14.07 -1.50
N LYS A 105 6.78 -12.92 -2.07
CA LYS A 105 8.01 -12.18 -1.82
C LYS A 105 7.66 -10.77 -1.35
N LYS A 106 8.34 -10.30 -0.31
CA LYS A 106 8.31 -8.90 0.08
C LYS A 106 8.88 -8.04 -1.04
N GLN A 107 8.17 -6.99 -1.43
CA GLN A 107 8.61 -6.11 -2.51
C GLN A 107 9.91 -5.40 -2.13
N ASP A 108 10.75 -5.12 -3.11
CA ASP A 108 12.01 -4.40 -2.92
C ASP A 108 11.79 -2.88 -2.89
N CYS A 109 10.72 -2.37 -3.51
CA CYS A 109 10.29 -0.98 -3.46
C CYS A 109 9.14 -0.75 -2.44
N THR A 110 9.10 0.46 -1.87
CA THR A 110 7.99 0.94 -1.04
C THR A 110 6.95 1.59 -1.97
N ALA A 111 5.82 0.93 -2.17
CA ALA A 111 4.72 1.51 -2.93
C ALA A 111 3.97 2.58 -2.11
N LEU A 112 3.64 3.71 -2.72
CA LEU A 112 2.90 4.81 -2.09
C LEU A 112 1.39 4.61 -2.15
N SER A 113 0.92 3.63 -2.93
CA SER A 113 -0.49 3.25 -3.03
C SER A 113 -0.64 1.75 -3.27
N THR A 114 -1.83 1.21 -2.99
CA THR A 114 -2.18 -0.18 -3.31
C THR A 114 -2.11 -0.44 -4.81
N ALA A 115 -2.50 0.53 -5.65
CA ALA A 115 -2.43 0.42 -7.11
C ALA A 115 -0.99 0.27 -7.61
N GLU A 116 -0.06 1.01 -7.02
CA GLU A 116 1.36 0.90 -7.34
C GLU A 116 1.94 -0.43 -6.83
N ALA A 117 1.58 -0.85 -5.63
CA ALA A 117 2.00 -2.14 -5.09
C ALA A 117 1.55 -3.31 -5.98
N GLU A 118 0.30 -3.28 -6.45
CA GLU A 118 -0.22 -4.31 -7.36
C GLU A 118 0.35 -4.21 -8.77
N TYR A 119 0.66 -3.00 -9.25
CA TYR A 119 1.37 -2.86 -10.52
C TYR A 119 2.77 -3.50 -10.45
N VAL A 120 3.48 -3.31 -9.33
CA VAL A 120 4.79 -3.93 -9.09
C VAL A 120 4.67 -5.45 -9.00
N SER A 121 3.68 -5.99 -8.28
CA SER A 121 3.47 -7.46 -8.23
C SER A 121 3.10 -8.01 -9.61
N LEU A 122 2.27 -7.30 -10.37
CA LEU A 122 1.90 -7.65 -11.75
C LEU A 122 3.14 -7.68 -12.66
N SER A 123 4.02 -6.69 -12.57
CA SER A 123 5.28 -6.68 -13.35
C SER A 123 6.20 -7.86 -13.02
N ALA A 124 6.30 -8.23 -11.74
CA ALA A 124 7.10 -9.38 -11.31
C ALA A 124 6.49 -10.69 -11.83
N CYS A 125 5.16 -10.81 -11.79
CA CYS A 125 4.43 -11.95 -12.35
C CYS A 125 4.64 -12.05 -13.88
N CYS A 126 4.55 -10.92 -14.60
CA CYS A 126 4.82 -10.86 -16.04
C CYS A 126 6.23 -11.35 -16.39
N ALA A 127 7.25 -10.93 -15.64
CA ALA A 127 8.63 -11.37 -15.86
C ALA A 127 8.77 -12.90 -15.67
N GLN A 128 8.15 -13.45 -14.62
CA GLN A 128 8.16 -14.89 -14.36
C GLN A 128 7.44 -15.68 -15.46
N VAL A 129 6.28 -15.21 -15.91
CA VAL A 129 5.51 -15.81 -17.00
C VAL A 129 6.29 -15.75 -18.32
N LEU A 130 6.97 -14.63 -18.60
CA LEU A 130 7.79 -14.49 -19.80
C LEU A 130 8.96 -15.49 -19.79
N TRP A 131 9.63 -15.64 -18.64
CA TRP A 131 10.68 -16.64 -18.48
C TRP A 131 10.17 -18.07 -18.71
N MET A 132 9.03 -18.42 -18.12
CA MET A 132 8.39 -19.73 -18.35
C MET A 132 8.02 -19.95 -19.81
N ARG A 133 7.49 -18.92 -20.49
CA ARG A 133 7.15 -18.98 -21.91
C ARG A 133 8.38 -19.26 -22.77
N THR A 134 9.50 -18.60 -22.50
CA THR A 134 10.76 -18.84 -23.21
C THR A 134 11.21 -20.28 -23.03
N GLN A 135 11.23 -20.78 -21.80
CA GLN A 135 11.57 -22.19 -21.52
C GLN A 135 10.65 -23.18 -22.24
N LEU A 136 9.34 -22.94 -22.22
CA LEU A 136 8.36 -23.78 -22.93
C LEU A 136 8.54 -23.75 -24.45
N THR A 137 9.00 -22.61 -24.99
CA THR A 137 9.32 -22.46 -26.41
C THR A 137 10.49 -23.36 -26.81
N ASP A 138 11.51 -23.50 -25.95
CA ASP A 138 12.64 -24.41 -26.18
C ASP A 138 12.21 -25.89 -26.22
N TYR A 139 11.14 -26.23 -25.51
CA TYR A 139 10.50 -27.55 -25.57
C TYR A 139 9.51 -27.73 -26.74
N GLY A 140 9.35 -26.72 -27.61
CA GLY A 140 8.45 -26.76 -28.76
C GLY A 140 7.00 -26.36 -28.47
N PHE A 141 6.70 -25.84 -27.27
CA PHE A 141 5.37 -25.33 -26.93
C PHE A 141 5.29 -23.82 -27.16
N HIS A 142 4.45 -23.40 -28.13
CA HIS A 142 4.27 -22.00 -28.47
C HIS A 142 2.96 -21.44 -27.90
N PHE A 143 3.08 -20.57 -26.90
CA PHE A 143 1.94 -19.83 -26.34
C PHE A 143 1.98 -18.37 -26.82
N ASN A 144 0.94 -17.91 -27.53
CA ASN A 144 0.89 -16.53 -28.04
C ASN A 144 0.23 -15.54 -27.07
N LYS A 145 -0.73 -16.01 -26.27
CA LYS A 145 -1.45 -15.21 -25.29
C LYS A 145 -1.46 -15.96 -23.97
N ILE A 146 -1.02 -15.30 -22.91
CA ILE A 146 -1.04 -15.84 -21.55
C ILE A 146 -1.85 -14.87 -20.70
N PRO A 147 -3.02 -15.26 -20.18
CA PRO A 147 -3.82 -14.39 -19.33
C PRO A 147 -3.13 -14.23 -17.97
N ILE A 148 -3.07 -12.99 -17.48
CA ILE A 148 -2.62 -12.68 -16.13
C ILE A 148 -3.79 -12.02 -15.41
N TYR A 149 -4.12 -12.54 -14.24
CA TYR A 149 -5.24 -12.07 -13.43
C TYR A 149 -4.72 -11.21 -12.28
N CYS A 150 -5.39 -10.09 -12.05
CA CYS A 150 -5.13 -9.13 -10.98
C CYS A 150 -6.47 -8.63 -10.47
N ASP A 151 -6.59 -8.46 -9.16
CA ASP A 151 -7.81 -8.10 -8.47
C ASP A 151 -8.10 -6.58 -8.52
N LEU A 152 -7.07 -5.73 -8.64
CA LEU A 152 -7.25 -4.29 -8.71
C LEU A 152 -7.34 -3.73 -10.14
N LYS A 153 -8.54 -3.26 -10.48
CA LYS A 153 -8.84 -2.59 -11.76
C LYS A 153 -7.91 -1.41 -12.08
N SER A 154 -7.47 -0.66 -11.06
CA SER A 154 -6.55 0.47 -11.25
C SER A 154 -5.15 0.03 -11.70
N ALA A 155 -4.63 -1.08 -11.18
CA ALA A 155 -3.35 -1.63 -11.61
C ALA A 155 -3.42 -2.15 -13.04
N ILE A 156 -4.53 -2.80 -13.41
CA ILE A 156 -4.81 -3.21 -14.80
C ILE A 156 -4.85 -1.98 -15.72
N ALA A 157 -5.56 -0.92 -15.35
CA ALA A 157 -5.65 0.30 -16.14
C ALA A 157 -4.27 0.98 -16.34
N ILE A 158 -3.41 0.97 -15.31
CA ILE A 158 -2.03 1.48 -15.41
C ILE A 158 -1.21 0.61 -16.38
N SER A 159 -1.35 -0.72 -16.32
CA SER A 159 -0.62 -1.64 -17.20
C SER A 159 -0.99 -1.50 -18.68
N CYS A 160 -2.24 -1.15 -18.96
CA CYS A 160 -2.75 -0.99 -20.32
C CYS A 160 -2.56 0.43 -20.89
N ASN A 161 -2.05 1.39 -20.11
CA ASN A 161 -1.88 2.78 -20.55
C ASN A 161 -0.42 3.10 -20.88
N PRO A 162 -0.04 3.25 -22.17
CA PRO A 162 1.32 3.63 -22.55
C PRO A 162 1.67 5.10 -22.23
N ILE A 163 0.69 5.93 -21.87
CA ILE A 163 0.89 7.34 -21.56
C ILE A 163 1.06 7.50 -20.04
N GLN A 164 2.32 7.61 -19.60
CA GLN A 164 2.62 8.06 -18.24
C GLN A 164 2.16 9.51 -18.06
N HIS A 165 0.97 9.69 -17.48
CA HIS A 165 0.54 11.01 -17.03
C HIS A 165 1.40 11.48 -15.85
N SER A 166 1.47 12.79 -15.63
CA SER A 166 2.25 13.43 -14.57
C SER A 166 1.95 12.94 -13.13
N ARG A 167 0.85 12.20 -12.93
CA ARG A 167 0.49 11.50 -11.69
C ARG A 167 1.21 10.16 -11.45
N THR A 168 1.93 9.64 -12.46
CA THR A 168 2.65 8.35 -12.40
C THR A 168 4.15 8.53 -12.16
N LYS A 169 4.60 9.72 -11.74
CA LYS A 169 6.01 10.08 -11.50
C LYS A 169 6.67 9.41 -10.29
N HIS A 170 5.94 8.58 -9.53
CA HIS A 170 6.46 7.96 -8.32
C HIS A 170 6.95 6.52 -8.50
N ILE A 171 6.77 5.94 -9.69
CA ILE A 171 7.38 4.65 -10.04
C ILE A 171 8.87 4.91 -10.34
N ALA A 172 9.70 4.87 -9.30
CA ALA A 172 11.14 4.80 -9.48
C ALA A 172 11.48 3.39 -9.98
N VAL A 173 12.07 3.33 -11.18
CA VAL A 173 12.80 2.16 -11.70
C VAL A 173 14.08 1.96 -10.90
#